data_AF-A0A425VWL0-F1
#
_entry.id   AF-A0A425VWL0-F1
#
_cell.length_a   1.000
_cell.length_b   1.000
_cell.length_c   1.000
_cell.angle_alpha   90.00
_cell.angle_beta   90.00
_cell.angle_gamma   90.00
#
_symmetry.space_group_name_H-M   'P 1'
#
loop_
_entity.id
_entity.type
_entity.pdbx_description
1 polymer ?
#
loop_
_entity_poly.entity_id
_entity_poly.type
_entity_poly.pdbx_seq_one_letter_code
_entity_poly.pdbx_strand_id
1 'polypeptide(L)'
;MNQAIAIVLGAVCGVVGAIPSAVLFERANKRGTNHNVSVGAGLASTLVSFLLLSAAIYVAHLKAPAYEASFVIATVVAFLVVWGIESIRGLRAAQGSASPGGKDE
;
A
#
# COMPACT_ATOMS: atom_id res chain seq x y z
N MET A 1 -21.32 -5.01 -16.88
CA MET A 1 -20.82 -4.37 -15.65
C MET A 1 -21.46 -3.00 -15.53
N ASN A 2 -21.79 -2.51 -14.34
CA ASN A 2 -22.24 -1.13 -14.15
C ASN A 2 -21.17 -0.34 -13.38
N GLN A 3 -21.30 0.98 -13.32
CA GLN A 3 -20.31 1.86 -12.72
C GLN A 3 -20.04 1.56 -11.24
N ALA A 4 -21.07 1.22 -10.46
CA ALA A 4 -20.93 0.88 -9.05
C ALA A 4 -20.07 -0.38 -8.84
N ILE A 5 -20.31 -1.44 -9.64
CA ILE A 5 -19.51 -2.66 -9.59
C ILE A 5 -18.04 -2.38 -9.98
N ALA A 6 -17.82 -1.51 -10.98
CA ALA A 6 -16.47 -1.10 -11.38
C ALA A 6 -15.72 -0.39 -10.25
N ILE A 7 -16.39 0.50 -9.51
CA ILE A 7 -15.83 1.20 -8.36
C ILE A 7 -15.47 0.22 -7.24
N VAL A 8 -16.39 -0.70 -6.90
CA VAL A 8 -16.16 -1.69 -5.82
C VAL A 8 -14.99 -2.61 -6.18
N LEU A 9 -14.95 -3.13 -7.42
CA LEU A 9 -13.85 -3.96 -7.89
C LEU A 9 -12.52 -3.20 -7.90
N GLY A 10 -12.53 -1.94 -8.34
CA GLY A 10 -11.35 -1.09 -8.31
C GLY A 10 -10.84 -0.90 -6.89
N ALA A 11 -11.72 -0.54 -5.96
CA ALA A 11 -11.36 -0.38 -4.56
C ALA A 11 -10.77 -1.66 -3.95
N VAL A 12 -11.38 -2.82 -4.21
CA VAL A 12 -10.85 -4.12 -3.77
C VAL A 12 -9.47 -4.40 -4.38
N CYS A 13 -9.29 -4.18 -5.69
CA CYS A 13 -7.99 -4.31 -6.34
C CYS A 13 -6.93 -3.38 -5.74
N GLY A 14 -7.29 -2.14 -5.42
CA GLY A 14 -6.40 -1.17 -4.79
C GLY A 14 -5.95 -1.63 -3.39
N VAL A 15 -6.87 -2.14 -2.59
CA VAL A 15 -6.56 -2.69 -1.25
C VAL A 15 -5.68 -3.93 -1.36
N VAL A 16 -6.01 -4.88 -2.25
CA VAL A 16 -5.21 -6.10 -2.46
C VAL A 16 -3.81 -5.76 -2.98
N GLY A 17 -3.71 -4.82 -3.91
CA GLY A 17 -2.44 -4.32 -4.43
C GLY A 17 -1.57 -3.66 -3.37
N ALA A 18 -2.14 -3.17 -2.27
CA ALA A 18 -1.40 -2.56 -1.17
C ALA A 18 -0.86 -3.58 -0.13
N ILE A 19 -1.34 -4.84 -0.14
CA ILE A 19 -0.95 -5.87 0.84
C ILE A 19 0.57 -6.11 0.89
N PRO A 20 1.29 -6.29 -0.24
CA PRO A 20 2.73 -6.53 -0.21
C PRO A 20 3.51 -5.42 0.51
N SER A 21 3.09 -4.17 0.30
CA SER A 21 3.70 -3.00 0.93
C SER A 21 3.33 -2.88 2.41
N ALA A 22 2.07 -3.16 2.78
CA ALA A 22 1.61 -3.12 4.16
C ALA A 22 2.30 -4.17 5.05
N VAL A 23 2.55 -5.37 4.54
CA VAL A 23 3.25 -6.44 5.28
C VAL A 23 4.69 -6.02 5.63
N LEU A 24 5.37 -5.25 4.76
CA LEU A 24 6.71 -4.74 5.07
C LEU A 24 6.68 -3.65 6.13
N PHE A 25 5.70 -2.75 6.09
CA PHE A 25 5.50 -1.76 7.16
C PHE A 25 5.22 -2.42 8.51
N GLU A 26 4.39 -3.46 8.54
CA GLU A 26 4.12 -4.20 9.77
C GLU A 26 5.36 -4.92 10.30
N ARG A 27 6.18 -5.51 9.41
CA ARG A 27 7.46 -6.12 9.78
C ARG A 27 8.49 -5.10 10.28
N ALA A 28 8.52 -3.91 9.70
CA ALA A 28 9.34 -2.80 10.18
C ALA A 28 8.89 -2.33 11.56
N ASN A 29 7.58 -2.24 11.78
CA ASN A 29 6.99 -1.70 13.00
C ASN A 29 7.05 -2.68 14.19
N LYS A 30 6.83 -3.98 13.98
CA LYS A 30 6.77 -4.97 15.08
C LYS A 30 8.12 -5.33 15.71
N ARG A 31 9.25 -5.03 15.07
CA ARG A 31 10.54 -5.59 15.53
C ARG A 31 11.42 -4.65 16.36
N GLY A 32 11.14 -3.35 16.45
CA GLY A 32 11.90 -2.41 17.32
C GLY A 32 13.42 -2.36 17.10
N THR A 33 13.94 -3.13 16.13
CA THR A 33 15.34 -3.24 15.75
C THR A 33 15.37 -2.99 14.24
N ASN A 34 15.95 -1.87 13.85
CA ASN A 34 16.27 -1.49 12.48
C ASN A 34 17.31 -2.45 11.85
N HIS A 35 17.05 -3.76 11.84
CA HIS A 35 18.06 -4.76 11.49
C HIS A 35 17.63 -5.76 10.43
N ASN A 36 16.44 -5.65 9.82
CA ASN A 36 16.08 -6.59 8.77
C ASN A 36 15.05 -6.11 7.74
N VAL A 37 14.83 -4.79 7.61
CA VAL A 37 14.02 -4.26 6.51
C VAL A 37 14.96 -3.57 5.52
N SER A 38 15.36 -4.34 4.51
CA SER A 38 16.20 -3.83 3.42
C SER A 38 15.38 -2.84 2.58
N VAL A 39 16.00 -1.72 2.21
CA VAL A 39 15.46 -0.78 1.21
C VAL A 39 15.07 -1.54 -0.07
N GLY A 40 15.83 -2.58 -0.44
CA GLY A 40 15.52 -3.45 -1.56
C GLY A 40 14.21 -4.23 -1.40
N ALA A 41 13.86 -4.65 -0.18
CA ALA A 41 12.57 -5.29 0.09
C ALA A 41 11.41 -4.30 -0.07
N GLY A 42 11.57 -3.07 0.45
CA GLY A 42 10.62 -1.98 0.24
C GLY A 42 10.38 -1.72 -1.25
N LEU A 43 11.46 -1.53 -2.01
CA LEU A 43 11.44 -1.31 -3.45
C LEU A 43 10.79 -2.47 -4.21
N ALA A 44 11.12 -3.71 -3.86
CA ALA A 44 10.52 -4.90 -4.45
C ALA A 44 9.02 -4.97 -4.19
N SER A 45 8.54 -4.63 -2.98
CA SER A 45 7.11 -4.61 -2.72
C SER A 45 6.39 -3.55 -3.54
N THR A 46 6.97 -2.36 -3.69
CA THR A 46 6.39 -1.28 -4.49
C THR A 46 6.30 -1.69 -5.96
N LEU A 47 7.34 -2.36 -6.48
CA LEU A 47 7.33 -2.90 -7.84
C LEU A 47 6.26 -3.98 -8.02
N VAL A 48 6.11 -4.90 -7.06
CA VAL A 48 5.06 -5.92 -7.10
C VAL A 48 3.67 -5.28 -7.07
N SER A 49 3.45 -4.32 -6.18
CA SER A 49 2.19 -3.57 -6.09
C SER A 49 1.88 -2.81 -7.38
N PHE A 50 2.89 -2.18 -7.99
CA PHE A 50 2.76 -1.49 -9.27
C PHE A 50 2.39 -2.45 -10.40
N LEU A 51 3.09 -3.59 -10.51
CA LEU A 51 2.80 -4.60 -11.53
C LEU A 51 1.38 -5.18 -11.39
N LEU A 52 0.93 -5.44 -10.16
CA LEU A 52 -0.43 -5.89 -9.87
C LEU A 52 -1.47 -4.84 -10.29
N LEU A 53 -1.24 -3.56 -9.96
CA LEU A 53 -2.12 -2.47 -10.36
C LEU A 53 -2.15 -2.33 -11.89
N SER A 54 -1.01 -2.35 -12.57
CA SER A 54 -0.92 -2.28 -14.02
C SER A 54 -1.65 -3.43 -14.70
N ALA A 55 -1.48 -4.66 -14.20
CA ALA A 55 -2.20 -5.82 -14.71
C ALA A 55 -3.72 -5.68 -14.52
N ALA A 56 -4.17 -5.21 -13.36
CA ALA A 56 -5.60 -4.99 -13.08
C ALA A 56 -6.21 -3.93 -14.01
N ILE A 57 -5.49 -2.82 -14.24
CA ILE A 57 -5.91 -1.76 -15.16
C ILE A 57 -5.96 -2.28 -16.60
N TYR A 58 -4.95 -3.05 -17.03
CA TYR A 58 -4.93 -3.67 -18.35
C TYR A 58 -6.11 -4.64 -18.56
N VAL A 59 -6.43 -5.47 -17.57
CA VAL A 59 -7.60 -6.36 -17.61
C VAL A 59 -8.91 -5.56 -17.69
N ALA A 60 -9.02 -4.45 -16.93
CA ALA A 60 -10.18 -3.57 -16.99
C ALA A 60 -10.36 -2.94 -18.38
N HIS A 61 -9.26 -2.49 -19.00
CA HIS A 61 -9.26 -1.97 -20.37
C HIS A 61 -9.77 -3.00 -21.38
N LEU A 62 -9.34 -4.26 -21.27
CA LEU A 62 -9.76 -5.34 -22.17
C LEU A 62 -11.22 -5.79 -21.97
N LYS A 63 -11.73 -5.75 -20.72
CA LYS A 63 -13.03 -6.36 -20.37
C LYS A 63 -14.17 -5.36 -20.25
N ALA A 64 -13.87 -4.10 -19.93
CA ALA A 64 -14.89 -3.11 -19.63
C ALA A 64 -14.38 -1.66 -19.85
N PRO A 65 -14.00 -1.30 -21.08
CA PRO A 65 -13.43 0.03 -21.38
C PRO A 65 -14.38 1.18 -21.02
N ALA A 66 -15.69 0.96 -21.10
CA ALA A 66 -16.70 1.97 -20.74
C ALA A 66 -16.68 2.40 -19.25
N TYR A 67 -16.09 1.59 -18.36
CA TYR A 67 -16.02 1.87 -16.93
C TYR A 67 -14.59 1.92 -16.40
N GLU A 68 -13.60 1.95 -17.30
CA GLU A 68 -12.18 1.90 -16.98
C GLU A 68 -11.78 3.07 -16.07
N ALA A 69 -12.19 4.30 -16.39
CA ALA A 69 -11.85 5.47 -15.59
C ALA A 69 -12.34 5.34 -14.14
N SER A 70 -13.59 4.90 -13.93
CA SER A 70 -14.13 4.71 -12.58
C SER A 70 -13.41 3.61 -11.81
N PHE A 71 -13.05 2.51 -12.49
CA PHE A 71 -12.26 1.43 -11.90
C PHE A 71 -10.85 1.91 -11.52
N VAL A 72 -10.14 2.58 -12.44
CA VAL A 72 -8.77 3.07 -12.23
C VAL A 72 -8.72 4.07 -11.08
N ILE A 73 -9.61 5.06 -11.06
CA ILE A 73 -9.66 6.07 -10.00
C ILE A 73 -9.91 5.39 -8.64
N ALA A 74 -10.90 4.51 -8.54
CA ALA A 74 -11.20 3.79 -7.30
C ALA A 74 -10.00 2.94 -6.84
N THR A 75 -9.33 2.27 -7.77
CA THR A 75 -8.12 1.46 -7.50
C THR A 75 -6.99 2.30 -6.93
N VAL A 76 -6.65 3.41 -7.60
CA VAL A 76 -5.56 4.30 -7.18
C VAL A 76 -5.86 4.96 -5.84
N VAL A 77 -7.08 5.47 -5.65
CA VAL A 77 -7.48 6.10 -4.38
C VAL A 77 -7.40 5.10 -3.23
N ALA A 78 -7.96 3.90 -3.39
CA ALA A 78 -7.91 2.88 -2.34
C ALA A 78 -6.48 2.46 -2.00
N PHE A 79 -5.64 2.26 -3.02
CA PHE A 79 -4.22 1.96 -2.84
C PHE A 79 -3.49 3.05 -2.05
N LEU A 80 -3.66 4.32 -2.44
CA LEU A 80 -2.99 5.46 -1.79
C LEU A 80 -3.47 5.67 -0.35
N VAL A 81 -4.75 5.44 -0.06
CA VAL A 81 -5.29 5.52 1.30
C VAL A 81 -4.60 4.52 2.21
N VAL A 82 -4.53 3.25 1.80
CA VAL A 82 -3.87 2.19 2.59
C VAL A 82 -2.38 2.52 2.76
N TRP A 83 -1.71 2.91 1.67
CA TRP A 83 -0.29 3.23 1.69
C TRP A 83 0.04 4.45 2.56
N GLY A 84 -0.80 5.48 2.52
CA GLY A 84 -0.67 6.67 3.35
C GLY A 84 -0.86 6.38 4.84
N ILE A 85 -1.84 5.55 5.20
CA ILE A 85 -2.06 5.12 6.59
C ILE A 85 -0.82 4.40 7.13
N GLU A 86 -0.29 3.42 6.37
CA GLU A 86 0.90 2.66 6.79
C GLU A 86 2.16 3.53 6.86
N SER A 87 2.31 4.51 5.95
CA SER A 87 3.41 5.48 5.99
C SER A 87 3.37 6.34 7.25
N ILE A 88 2.19 6.83 7.65
CA ILE A 88 2.01 7.60 8.90
C ILE A 88 2.32 6.72 10.12
N ARG A 89 1.87 5.45 10.13
CA ARG A 89 2.17 4.50 11.20
C ARG A 89 3.67 4.26 11.33
N GLY A 90 4.36 4.04 10.20
CA GLY A 90 5.81 3.89 10.16
C GLY A 90 6.54 5.14 10.67
N LEU A 91 6.10 6.33 10.27
CA LEU A 91 6.69 7.60 10.74
C LEU A 91 6.52 7.78 12.25
N ARG A 92 5.32 7.53 12.79
CA ARG A 92 5.06 7.62 14.24
C ARG A 92 5.91 6.62 15.03
N ALA A 93 6.11 5.41 14.52
CA ALA A 93 6.96 4.42 15.16
C ALA A 93 8.43 4.84 15.19
N ALA A 94 8.93 5.42 14.09
CA ALA A 94 10.29 5.96 14.03
C ALA A 94 10.48 7.13 15.00
N GLN A 95 9.48 8.01 15.14
CA GLN A 95 9.53 9.16 16.06
C GLN A 95 9.34 8.77 17.54
N GLY A 96 8.46 7.83 17.85
CA GLY A 96 8.22 7.35 19.22
C GLY A 96 9.40 6.56 19.81
N SER A 97 10.23 5.98 18.94
CA SER A 97 11.50 5.35 19.33
C SER A 97 12.58 6.37 19.76
N ALA A 98 12.36 7.67 19.49
CA ALA A 98 13.33 8.74 19.71
C ALA A 98 13.01 9.61 20.95
N SER A 99 12.35 9.07 21.98
CA SER A 99 12.26 9.76 23.28
C SER A 99 13.60 9.64 24.03
N PRO A 100 14.37 10.73 24.21
CA PRO A 100 15.58 10.74 25.01
C PRO A 100 15.17 11.04 26.45
N GLY A 101 14.98 10.01 27.26
CA GLY A 101 14.48 10.20 28.61
C GLY A 101 14.60 8.98 29.49
N GLY A 102 15.81 8.73 29.99
CA GLY A 102 16.00 8.03 31.26
C GLY A 102 16.99 6.88 31.21
N LYS A 103 18.24 7.14 31.64
CA LYS A 103 18.86 6.45 32.78
C LYS A 103 20.30 6.91 33.00
N ASP A 104 20.44 7.94 33.83
CA ASP A 104 21.70 8.24 34.52
C ASP A 104 21.29 8.71 35.93
N GLU A 105 20.88 7.75 36.76
CA GLU A 105 20.99 7.85 38.22
C GLU A 105 22.47 7.82 38.63
#